data_AF-A0A965G8C6-F1
#
_entry.id   AF-A0A965G8C6-F1
#
_cell.length_a   1.000
_cell.length_b   1.000
_cell.length_c   1.000
_cell.angle_alpha   90.00
_cell.angle_beta   90.00
_cell.angle_gamma   90.00
#
_symmetry.space_group_name_H-M   'P 1'
#
loop_
_entity.id
_entity.type
_entity.pdbx_description
1 polymer ?
#
loop_
_entity_poly.entity_id
_entity_poly.type
_entity_poly.pdbx_seq_one_letter_code
_entity_poly.pdbx_strand_id
1 'polypeptide(L)' 'MIGLNENDSSQEKPSWDHAYLTREQVAEYLQISGRKVSDMTNKGELPAVKLGTGKNASIRYRRSAVDEALLKMQIN' A
#
# COMPACT_ATOMS: atom_id res chain seq x y z
N MET A 1 0.75 14.18 -41.48
CA MET A 1 -0.13 13.36 -40.62
C MET A 1 0.71 12.88 -39.46
N ILE A 2 0.53 13.46 -38.28
CA ILE A 2 1.30 13.08 -37.08
C ILE A 2 0.65 11.82 -36.51
N GLY A 3 1.39 10.71 -36.53
CA GLY A 3 0.98 9.45 -35.92
C GLY A 3 0.84 9.65 -34.41
N LEU A 4 -0.38 9.47 -33.93
CA LEU A 4 -0.71 9.50 -32.51
C LEU A 4 0.03 8.34 -31.85
N ASN A 5 0.94 8.69 -30.94
CA ASN A 5 1.70 7.77 -30.11
C ASN A 5 0.72 7.09 -29.14
N GLU A 6 0.33 5.85 -29.43
CA GLU A 6 -0.43 4.96 -28.53
C GLU A 6 0.44 4.59 -27.32
N ASN A 7 0.69 5.56 -26.44
CA ASN A 7 0.97 5.25 -25.04
C ASN A 7 -0.38 5.06 -24.39
N ASP A 8 -0.99 3.90 -24.64
CA ASP A 8 -1.95 3.30 -23.74
C ASP A 8 -1.18 2.97 -22.45
N SER A 9 -0.87 4.02 -21.69
CA SER A 9 -0.70 3.89 -20.25
C SER A 9 -2.07 3.49 -19.77
N SER A 10 -2.35 2.19 -19.85
CA SER A 10 -3.36 1.55 -19.05
C SER A 10 -3.03 1.94 -17.62
N GLN A 11 -3.59 3.08 -17.19
CA GLN A 11 -3.81 3.39 -15.79
C GLN A 11 -4.81 2.32 -15.37
N GLU A 12 -4.32 1.10 -15.16
CA GLU A 12 -4.97 0.08 -14.37
C GLU A 12 -5.28 0.81 -13.07
N LYS A 13 -6.52 1.31 -12.95
CA LYS A 13 -7.05 1.84 -11.70
C LYS A 13 -6.58 0.84 -10.65
N PRO A 14 -5.76 1.27 -9.66
CA PRO A 14 -5.23 0.32 -8.70
C PRO A 14 -6.43 -0.35 -8.07
N SER A 15 -6.64 -1.62 -8.42
CA SER A 15 -7.75 -2.38 -7.89
C SER A 15 -7.36 -2.61 -6.44
N TRP A 16 -7.88 -1.78 -5.53
CA TRP A 16 -7.66 -1.93 -4.09
C TRP A 16 -8.41 -3.15 -3.51
N ASP A 17 -8.93 -4.01 -4.39
CA ASP A 17 -9.63 -5.25 -4.08
C ASP A 17 -8.66 -6.38 -3.69
N HIS A 18 -7.35 -6.14 -3.80
CA HIS A 18 -6.36 -7.07 -3.26
C HIS A 18 -6.47 -7.12 -1.72
N ALA A 19 -6.73 -8.31 -1.19
CA ALA A 19 -6.73 -8.57 0.25
C ALA A 19 -5.40 -8.18 0.95
N TYR A 20 -4.31 -8.06 0.18
CA TYR A 20 -2.98 -7.72 0.64
C TYR A 20 -2.33 -6.67 -0.28
N LEU A 21 -2.05 -5.50 0.27
CA LEU A 21 -1.40 -4.38 -0.38
C LEU A 21 0.11 -4.40 -0.16
N THR A 22 0.89 -3.87 -1.12
CA THR A 22 2.32 -3.56 -0.91
C THR A 22 2.50 -2.27 -0.13
N ARG A 23 3.75 -1.99 0.26
CA ARG A 23 4.12 -0.72 0.88
C ARG A 23 3.81 0.48 -0.03
N GLU A 24 4.07 0.34 -1.32
CA GLU A 24 3.84 1.37 -2.35
C GLU A 24 2.33 1.60 -2.52
N GLN A 25 1.54 0.53 -2.59
CA GLN A 25 0.09 0.61 -2.64
C GLN A 25 -0.51 1.27 -1.40
N VAL A 26 -0.01 0.96 -0.20
CA VAL A 26 -0.44 1.64 1.02
C VAL A 26 -0.01 3.11 1.02
N ALA A 27 1.17 3.42 0.50
CA ALA A 27 1.65 4.79 0.36
C ALA A 27 0.70 5.61 -0.54
N GLU A 28 0.30 5.05 -1.67
CA GLU A 28 -0.68 5.65 -2.57
C GLU A 28 -2.08 5.73 -1.96
N TYR A 29 -2.54 4.67 -1.29
CA TYR A 29 -3.85 4.63 -0.63
C TYR A 29 -3.98 5.70 0.46
N LEU A 30 -2.94 5.84 1.29
CA LEU A 30 -2.86 6.83 2.35
C LEU A 30 -2.44 8.22 1.86
N GLN A 31 -2.03 8.35 0.59
CA GLN A 31 -1.43 9.56 0.01
C GLN A 31 -0.22 10.07 0.83
N ILE A 32 0.61 9.14 1.33
CA ILE A 32 1.84 9.44 2.08
C ILE A 32 3.06 8.83 1.40
N SER A 33 4.25 9.26 1.80
CA SER A 33 5.50 8.70 1.27
C SER A 33 5.71 7.26 1.74
N GLY A 34 6.27 6.40 0.89
CA GLY A 34 6.64 5.03 1.27
C GLY A 34 7.56 4.98 2.50
N ARG A 35 8.46 5.95 2.69
CA ARG A 35 9.25 6.10 3.94
C ARG A 35 8.36 6.18 5.16
N LYS A 36 7.34 7.04 5.13
CA LYS A 36 6.39 7.23 6.23
C LYS A 36 5.58 5.97 6.51
N VAL A 37 5.14 5.24 5.48
CA VAL A 37 4.51 3.91 5.64
C VAL A 37 5.42 2.98 6.45
N SER A 38 6.71 2.91 6.09
CA SER A 38 7.67 2.05 6.80
C SER A 38 7.89 2.47 8.24
N ASP A 39 7.95 3.78 8.51
CA ASP A 39 8.09 4.30 9.86
C ASP A 39 6.86 3.94 10.70
N MET A 40 5.65 4.09 10.15
CA MET A 40 4.41 3.68 10.81
C MET A 40 4.37 2.16 11.05
N THR A 41 4.82 1.35 10.08
CA THR A 41 4.96 -0.09 10.25
C THR A 41 5.92 -0.45 11.37
N ASN A 42 7.08 0.21 11.44
CA ASN A 42 8.07 -0.01 12.50
C ASN A 42 7.57 0.45 13.87
N LYS A 43 6.72 1.49 13.91
CA LYS A 43 6.05 1.95 15.13
C LYS A 43 4.91 1.03 15.58
N GLY A 44 4.50 0.06 14.74
CA GLY A 44 3.33 -0.78 15.00
C GLY A 44 1.99 -0.07 14.75
N GLU A 45 2.04 1.11 14.12
CA GLU A 45 0.88 1.90 13.73
C GLU A 45 0.15 1.28 12.54
N LEU A 46 0.89 0.73 11.57
CA LEU A 46 0.31 0.01 10.44
C LEU A 46 0.50 -1.51 10.59
N PRO A 47 -0.59 -2.30 10.65
CA PRO A 47 -0.52 -3.74 10.78
C PRO A 47 0.01 -4.35 9.48
N ALA A 48 1.24 -4.84 9.56
CA ALA A 48 1.94 -5.45 8.45
C ALA A 48 2.14 -6.94 8.68
N VAL A 49 1.82 -7.75 7.67
CA VAL A 49 1.99 -9.19 7.68
C VAL A 49 3.17 -9.56 6.78
N LYS A 50 4.04 -10.45 7.24
CA LYS A 50 5.07 -11.04 6.38
C LYS A 50 4.45 -12.20 5.61
N LEU A 51 4.40 -12.10 4.30
CA LEU A 51 3.97 -13.18 3.41
C LEU A 51 5.21 -13.97 2.99
N GLY A 52 5.36 -15.16 3.58
CA GLY A 52 6.46 -16.10 3.32
C GLY A 52 7.35 -16.37 4.54
N THR A 53 8.21 -17.39 4.42
CA THR A 53 9.11 -17.85 5.48
C THR A 53 10.55 -17.57 5.05
N GLY A 54 11.24 -16.63 5.70
CA GLY A 54 12.65 -16.34 5.41
C GLY A 54 13.05 -14.89 5.68
N LYS A 55 14.37 -14.62 5.62
CA LYS A 55 14.96 -13.28 5.86
C LYS A 55 14.50 -12.21 4.86
N ASN A 56 14.03 -12.62 3.68
CA ASN A 56 13.51 -11.77 2.60
C ASN A 56 11.98 -11.84 2.44
N ALA A 57 11.24 -12.29 3.46
CA ALA A 57 9.79 -12.37 3.38
C ALA A 57 9.18 -10.97 3.09
N SER A 58 8.37 -10.90 2.04
CA SER A 58 7.75 -9.65 1.60
C SER A 58 6.70 -9.19 2.60
N ILE A 59 6.83 -7.94 3.04
CA ILE A 59 5.84 -7.31 3.92
C ILE A 59 4.64 -6.90 3.06
N ARG A 60 3.45 -7.26 3.53
CA ARG A 60 2.17 -6.92 2.93
C ARG A 60 1.25 -6.35 4.00
N TYR A 61 0.26 -5.59 3.57
CA TYR A 61 -0.65 -4.88 4.44
C TYR A 61 -2.07 -5.32 4.11
N ARG A 62 -2.81 -5.81 5.09
CA ARG A 62 -4.23 -6.08 4.87
C ARG A 62 -4.97 -4.77 4.82
N ARG A 63 -5.75 -4.53 3.76
CA ARG A 63 -6.53 -3.29 3.61
C ARG A 63 -7.40 -3.02 4.84
N SER A 64 -8.20 -3.98 5.27
CA SER A 64 -9.06 -3.84 6.46
C SER A 64 -8.27 -3.44 7.71
N ALA A 65 -7.05 -3.96 7.86
CA ALA A 65 -6.21 -3.67 9.01
C ALA A 65 -5.59 -2.25 8.92
N VAL A 66 -5.26 -1.78 7.71
CA VAL A 66 -4.85 -0.40 7.47
C VAL A 66 -6.01 0.57 7.75
N ASP A 67 -7.23 0.24 7.30
CA ASP A 67 -8.43 1.04 7.58
C ASP A 67 -8.75 1.08 9.09
N GLU A 68 -8.66 -0.04 9.80
CA GLU A 68 -8.82 -0.09 11.26
C GLU A 68 -7.75 0.73 12.00
N ALA A 69 -6.50 0.68 11.53
CA ALA A 69 -5.41 1.47 12.09
C ALA A 69 -5.64 2.98 11.91
N LEU A 70 -6.10 3.38 10.72
CA LEU A 70 -6.50 4.77 10.45
C LEU A 70 -7.64 5.22 11.35
N LEU A 71 -8.68 4.40 11.50
CA LEU A 71 -9.81 4.69 12.39
C LEU A 71 -9.34 4.90 13.83
N LYS A 72 -8.42 4.05 14.32
CA LYS A 72 -7.83 4.21 15.65
C LYS A 72 -7.02 5.50 15.79
N MET A 73 -6.33 5.93 14.72
CA MET A 73 -5.55 7.18 14.71
C MET A 73 -6.41 8.44 14.68
N GLN A 74 -7.55 8.42 13.99
CA GLN A 74 -8.45 9.59 13.93
C GLN A 74 -9.25 9.81 15.23
N ILE A 75 -9.36 8.78 16.08
CA ILE A 75 -10.12 8.83 17.33
C ILE A 75 -9.23 9.26 18.53
N ASN A 76 -7.93 9.54 18.30
CA ASN A 76 -6.99 9.98 19.33
C ASN A 76 -6.46 11.39 19.08
#